data_AF-A0AAW1CNA3-F1
#
_entry.id   AF-A0AAW1CNA3-F1
#
_cell.length_a   1.000
_cell.length_b   1.000
_cell.length_c   1.000
_cell.angle_alpha   90.00
_cell.angle_beta   90.00
_cell.angle_gamma   90.00
#
_symmetry.space_group_name_H-M   'P 1'
#
loop_
_entity.id
_entity.type
_entity.pdbx_description
1 polymer ?
#
loop_
_entity_poly.entity_id
_entity_poly.type
_entity_poly.pdbx_seq_one_letter_code
_entity_poly.pdbx_strand_id
1 'polypeptide(L)'
;MYKAHNRLVADLDTMNFEVVETQSFATEVATAISKLKEKDVRIVLGNFNESWARNVFCEAHSEAETMKYFSLNGRRPLSKLTS
;
A
#
# COMPACT_ATOMS: atom_id res chain seq x y z
N MET A 1 2.50 -27.54 0.41
CA MET A 1 3.26 -26.52 1.17
C MET A 1 2.31 -25.39 1.49
N TYR A 2 1.65 -25.43 2.66
CA TYR A 2 0.61 -24.46 3.00
C TYR A 2 1.26 -23.21 3.58
N LYS A 3 1.53 -22.23 2.71
CA LYS A 3 1.83 -20.88 3.16
C LYS A 3 0.51 -20.26 3.58
N ALA A 4 0.28 -20.20 4.89
CA ALA A 4 -0.69 -19.29 5.49
C ALA A 4 -0.19 -17.86 5.23
N HIS A 5 -0.30 -17.40 3.98
CA HIS A 5 -0.04 -16.03 3.60
C HIS A 5 -1.38 -15.32 3.54
N ASN A 6 -1.43 -14.14 4.17
CA ASN A 6 -2.53 -13.18 4.17
C ASN A 6 -3.51 -13.39 3.00
N ARG A 7 -4.79 -13.59 3.31
CA ARG A 7 -5.88 -13.80 2.34
C ARG A 7 -5.82 -12.89 1.10
N LEU A 8 -5.32 -11.66 1.28
CA LEU A 8 -5.06 -10.70 0.21
C LEU A 8 -4.11 -11.19 -0.88
N VAL A 9 -3.03 -11.89 -0.53
CA VAL A 9 -2.06 -12.42 -1.50
C VAL A 9 -2.68 -13.55 -2.30
N ALA A 10 -3.46 -14.42 -1.65
CA ALA A 10 -4.18 -15.51 -2.33
C ALA A 10 -5.27 -14.98 -3.29
N ASP A 11 -5.98 -13.92 -2.90
CA ASP A 11 -6.97 -13.27 -3.76
C ASP A 11 -6.30 -12.59 -4.97
N LEU A 12 -5.13 -11.96 -4.78
CA LEU A 12 -4.34 -11.35 -5.86
C LEU A 12 -3.78 -12.39 -6.83
N ASP A 13 -3.24 -13.50 -6.33
CA ASP A 13 -2.77 -14.63 -7.15
C ASP A 13 -3.90 -15.22 -8.01
N THR A 14 -5.11 -15.33 -7.44
CA THR A 14 -6.29 -15.83 -8.15
C THR A 14 -6.76 -14.87 -9.25
N MET A 15 -6.46 -13.58 -9.11
CA MET A 15 -6.78 -12.54 -10.08
C MET A 15 -5.62 -12.24 -11.06
N ASN A 16 -4.58 -13.08 -11.09
CA ASN A 16 -3.39 -12.90 -11.93
C ASN A 16 -2.60 -11.60 -11.65
N PHE A 17 -2.70 -11.05 -10.43
CA PHE A 17 -1.86 -9.93 -10.02
C PHE A 17 -0.56 -10.43 -9.40
N GLU A 18 0.57 -9.96 -9.93
CA GLU A 18 1.88 -10.23 -9.36
C GLU A 18 2.17 -9.25 -8.22
N VAL A 19 2.39 -9.79 -7.00
CA VAL A 19 2.81 -8.98 -5.86
C VAL A 19 4.31 -8.76 -5.95
N VAL A 20 4.70 -7.58 -6.47
CA VAL A 20 6.11 -7.18 -6.61
C VAL A 20 6.80 -7.03 -5.25
N GLU A 21 6.08 -6.56 -4.23
CA GLU A 21 6.62 -6.38 -2.89
C GLU A 21 5.53 -6.32 -1.81
N THR A 22 5.88 -6.77 -0.60
CA THR A 22 5.06 -6.59 0.60
C THR A 22 5.91 -5.92 1.68
N GLN A 23 5.44 -4.79 2.21
CA GLN A 23 6.09 -4.06 3.29
C GLN A 23 5.18 -3.98 4.51
N SER A 24 5.75 -4.15 5.70
CA SER A 24 5.05 -4.03 6.98
C SER A 24 5.43 -2.71 7.65
N PHE A 25 4.45 -1.84 7.88
CA PHE A 25 4.64 -0.50 8.45
C PHE A 25 4.70 -0.47 9.99
N ALA A 26 5.38 -1.42 10.62
CA ALA A 26 5.30 -1.60 12.08
C ALA A 26 5.83 -0.41 12.89
N THR A 27 6.76 0.38 12.34
CA THR A 27 7.39 1.51 13.05
C THR A 27 7.69 2.73 12.18
N GLU A 28 8.02 2.56 10.90
CA GLU A 28 8.40 3.69 10.01
C GLU A 28 7.72 3.61 8.65
N VAL A 29 6.88 4.60 8.35
CA VAL A 29 6.22 4.73 7.04
C VAL A 29 7.20 5.22 5.97
N ALA A 30 7.99 6.25 6.29
CA ALA A 30 8.90 6.92 5.34
C ALA A 30 9.86 5.94 4.67
N THR A 31 10.54 5.12 5.46
CA THR A 31 11.49 4.11 4.98
C THR A 31 10.83 3.10 4.03
N ALA A 32 9.59 2.70 4.31
CA ALA A 32 8.85 1.77 3.45
C ALA A 32 8.40 2.44 2.13
N ILE A 33 7.98 3.71 2.17
CA ILE A 33 7.62 4.46 0.95
C ILE A 33 8.86 4.69 0.08
N SER A 34 10.01 5.05 0.67
CA SER A 34 11.27 5.21 -0.06
C SER A 34 11.67 3.92 -0.79
N LYS A 35 11.55 2.76 -0.14
CA LYS A 35 11.82 1.45 -0.78
C LYS A 35 10.88 1.15 -1.94
N LEU A 36 9.59 1.47 -1.80
CA LEU A 36 8.62 1.29 -2.88
C LEU A 36 8.94 2.21 -4.07
N LYS A 37 9.47 3.40 -3.80
CA LYS A 37 9.89 4.39 -4.81
C LYS A 37 11.12 3.94 -5.57
N GLU A 38 12.11 3.41 -4.86
CA GLU A 38 13.32 2.83 -5.46
C GLU A 38 13.00 1.70 -6.44
N LYS A 39 11.87 1.00 -6.26
CA LYS A 39 11.43 -0.10 -7.13
C LYS A 39 10.41 0.28 -8.20
N ASP A 40 10.17 1.57 -8.42
CA ASP A 40 9.16 2.09 -9.38
C ASP A 40 7.76 1.47 -9.18
N VAL A 41 7.37 1.20 -7.93
CA VAL A 41 6.03 0.66 -7.64
C VAL A 41 4.99 1.76 -7.83
N ARG A 42 3.96 1.52 -8.66
CA ARG A 42 2.92 2.51 -8.99
C ARG A 42 1.60 2.31 -8.27
N ILE A 43 1.31 1.09 -7.81
CA ILE A 43 0.06 0.72 -7.14
C ILE A 43 0.41 0.09 -5.80
N VAL A 44 -0.10 0.68 -4.72
CA VAL A 44 0.11 0.20 -3.35
C VAL A 44 -1.22 -0.17 -2.72
N LEU A 45 -1.33 -1.41 -2.27
CA LEU A 45 -2.50 -1.93 -1.57
C LEU A 45 -2.21 -1.99 -0.07
N GLY A 46 -2.89 -1.12 0.68
CA GLY A 46 -2.69 -0.96 2.11
C GLY A 46 -3.77 -1.65 2.94
N ASN A 47 -3.35 -2.57 3.81
CA ASN A 47 -4.19 -3.15 4.86
C ASN A 47 -3.86 -2.51 6.21
N PHE A 48 -4.31 -1.27 6.43
CA PHE A 48 -4.07 -0.52 7.65
C PHE A 48 -5.37 0.08 8.21
N ASN A 49 -5.34 0.49 9.48
CA ASN A 49 -6.44 1.22 10.14
C ASN A 49 -6.42 2.72 9.76
N GLU A 50 -7.43 3.48 10.19
CA GLU A 50 -7.58 4.89 9.81
C GLU A 50 -6.43 5.80 10.31
N SER A 51 -5.88 5.52 11.49
CA SER A 51 -4.77 6.31 12.04
C SER A 51 -3.50 6.13 11.22
N TRP A 52 -3.18 4.90 10.83
CA TRP A 52 -2.07 4.62 9.92
C TRP A 52 -2.33 5.10 8.51
N ALA A 53 -3.59 5.05 8.04
CA ALA A 53 -3.97 5.58 6.74
C ALA A 53 -3.54 7.04 6.60
N ARG A 54 -3.88 7.88 7.58
CA ARG A 54 -3.47 9.30 7.57
C ARG A 54 -1.95 9.46 7.47
N ASN A 55 -1.19 8.73 8.27
CA ASN A 55 0.27 8.81 8.25
C ASN A 55 0.85 8.37 6.90
N VAL A 56 0.36 7.25 6.34
CA VAL A 56 0.78 6.75 5.03
C VAL A 56 0.46 7.73 3.92
N PHE A 57 -0.75 8.30 3.91
CA PHE A 57 -1.14 9.26 2.88
C PHE A 57 -0.38 10.59 2.97
N CYS A 58 -0.13 11.12 4.18
CA CYS A 58 0.67 12.34 4.35
C CYS A 58 2.10 12.16 3.87
N GLU A 59 2.72 11.02 4.20
CA GLU A 59 4.09 10.72 3.80
C GLU A 59 4.17 10.46 2.28
N ALA A 60 3.23 9.68 1.74
CA ALA A 60 3.13 9.40 0.32
C ALA A 60 2.92 10.66 -0.52
N HIS A 61 2.15 11.63 -0.04
CA HIS A 61 1.96 12.90 -0.73
C HIS A 61 3.28 13.66 -0.89
N SER A 62 4.19 13.54 0.08
CA SER A 62 5.48 14.25 0.05
C SER A 62 6.53 13.50 -0.76
N GLU A 63 6.54 12.16 -0.68
CA GLU A 63 7.63 11.34 -1.25
C GLU A 63 7.26 10.61 -2.54
N ALA A 64 5.98 10.39 -2.80
CA ALA A 64 5.48 9.40 -3.75
C ALA A 64 4.30 9.94 -4.59
N GLU A 65 4.40 11.19 -5.05
CA GLU A 65 3.39 11.91 -5.85
C GLU A 65 2.84 11.12 -7.04
N THR A 66 3.63 10.19 -7.60
CA THR A 66 3.25 9.34 -8.75
C THR A 66 2.57 8.01 -8.37
N MET A 67 2.59 7.63 -7.08
CA MET A 67 2.05 6.35 -6.61
C MET A 67 0.57 6.46 -6.24
N LYS A 68 -0.19 5.40 -6.52
CA LYS A 68 -1.60 5.30 -6.14
C LYS A 68 -1.76 4.36 -4.95
N TYR A 69 -2.19 4.92 -3.83
CA TYR A 69 -2.45 4.18 -2.59
C TYR A 69 -3.94 3.86 -2.42
N PHE A 70 -4.26 2.59 -2.19
CA PHE A 70 -5.62 2.11 -1.94
C PHE A 70 -5.70 1.46 -0.55
N SER A 71 -6.62 1.95 0.29
CA SER A 71 -6.90 1.34 1.59
C SER A 71 -8.00 0.29 1.44
N LEU A 72 -7.72 -0.94 1.86
CA LEU A 72 -8.67 -2.06 1.77
C LEU A 72 -9.69 -2.10 2.92
N ASN A 73 -9.43 -1.38 4.01
CA ASN A 73 -10.35 -1.29 5.16
C ASN A 73 -11.27 -0.06 5.13
N GLY A 74 -11.05 0.88 4.20
CA GLY A 74 -11.84 2.10 4.07
C GLY A 74 -12.90 1.98 2.97
N ARG A 75 -14.19 2.17 3.30
CA ARG A 75 -15.31 2.12 2.33
C ARG A 75 -15.29 3.23 1.25
N ARG A 76 -14.21 3.99 1.07
CA ARG A 76 -14.06 4.98 0.00
C ARG A 76 -12.61 5.08 -0.45
N PRO A 77 -12.28 4.86 -1.74
CA PRO A 77 -11.03 5.35 -2.29
C PRO A 77 -11.03 6.88 -2.19
N LEU A 78 -10.09 7.47 -1.45
CA LEU A 78 -9.84 8.92 -1.40
C LEU A 78 -9.18 9.36 -2.72
N SER A 79 -9.90 9.19 -3.82
CA SER A 79 -9.50 9.58 -5.17
C SER A 79 -9.60 11.09 -5.44
N LYS A 80 -9.59 11.94 -4.41
CA LYS A 80 -9.71 13.41 -4.55
C LYS A 80 -8.85 14.20 -3.55
N LEU A 81 -7.64 13.74 -3.26
CA LEU A 81 -6.67 14.53 -2.46
C LEU A 81 -5.61 15.25 -3.31
N THR A 82 -5.75 15.22 -4.62
CA THR A 82 -5.02 16.12 -5.52
C THR A 82 -6.04 17.11 -6.09
N SER A 83 -6.11 18.30 -5.49
CA SER A 83 -6.63 19.51 -6.13
C SER A 83 -5.57 20.59 -6.09
#